data_AF-A0A9P1H3C4-F1
#
_entry.id   AF-A0A9P1H3C4-F1
#
_cell.length_a   1.000
_cell.length_b   1.000
_cell.length_c   1.000
_cell.angle_alpha   90.00
_cell.angle_beta   90.00
_cell.angle_gamma   90.00
#
_symmetry.space_group_name_H-M   'P 1'
#
loop_
_entity.id
_entity.type
_entity.pdbx_description
1 polymer ?
#
loop_
_entity_poly.entity_id
_entity_poly.type
_entity_poly.pdbx_seq_one_letter_code
_entity_poly.pdbx_strand_id
1 'polypeptide(L)'
;MSWVGPMYRFDEDDPPASDILSARLRAKYWGSQVITYRPCIKQILDLSYRLRSKANPSLLHVPYSDLPQEIRDELHVLPQETWDHAQKGIRSLIESTQAFHGLGDKRPIITNVFGTAHAQWGNLVVLAACYCDPFLRQHIDAPKLRDLYHKTIGFFGKLRGTLVP
;
A
#
# COMPACT_ATOMS: atom_id res chain seq x y z
N MET A 1 2.26 -2.70 21.46
CA MET A 1 0.94 -2.02 21.45
C MET A 1 0.27 -2.01 22.83
N SER A 2 0.64 -1.10 23.74
CA SER A 2 0.06 -1.06 25.11
C SER A 2 -1.32 -0.38 25.18
N TRP A 3 -1.67 0.44 24.19
CA TRP A 3 -2.91 1.22 24.10
C TRP A 3 -4.15 0.39 23.72
N VAL A 4 -3.97 -0.85 23.26
CA VAL A 4 -5.06 -1.80 22.96
C VAL A 4 -5.22 -2.78 24.12
N GLY A 5 -6.47 -3.15 24.43
CA GLY A 5 -6.78 -4.21 25.38
C GLY A 5 -6.06 -5.54 25.03
N PRO A 6 -5.59 -6.33 26.01
CA PRO A 6 -4.71 -7.48 25.77
C PRO A 6 -5.18 -8.46 24.68
N MET A 7 -6.49 -8.70 24.60
CA MET A 7 -7.10 -9.64 23.65
C MET A 7 -7.03 -9.23 22.18
N TYR A 8 -6.78 -7.94 21.88
CA TYR A 8 -6.67 -7.44 20.50
C TYR A 8 -5.27 -6.92 20.16
N ARG A 9 -4.30 -7.11 21.06
CA ARG A 9 -2.91 -6.80 20.76
C ARG A 9 -2.43 -7.71 19.64
N PHE A 10 -1.63 -7.15 18.76
CA PHE A 10 -0.98 -7.88 17.68
C PHE A 10 0.40 -7.31 17.46
N ASP A 11 1.28 -8.14 16.90
CA ASP A 11 2.58 -7.71 16.43
C ASP A 11 2.47 -7.28 14.97
N GLU A 12 3.21 -6.25 14.57
CA GLU A 12 3.11 -5.67 13.22
C GLU A 12 3.56 -6.64 12.10
N ASP A 13 4.16 -7.76 12.47
CA ASP A 13 4.60 -8.83 11.58
C ASP A 13 3.66 -10.06 11.62
N ASP A 14 2.56 -9.99 12.39
CA ASP A 14 1.57 -11.05 12.43
C ASP A 14 0.91 -11.26 11.05
N PRO A 15 0.57 -12.51 10.69
CA PRO A 15 -0.24 -12.76 9.50
C PRO A 15 -1.62 -12.10 9.62
N PRO A 16 -2.34 -11.86 8.50
CA PRO A 16 -3.70 -11.33 8.52
C PRO A 16 -4.62 -12.05 9.51
N ALA A 17 -5.42 -11.28 10.25
CA ALA A 17 -6.29 -11.83 11.28
C ALA A 17 -7.37 -12.75 10.69
N SER A 18 -7.68 -13.82 11.43
CA SER A 18 -8.72 -14.79 11.06
C SER A 18 -10.11 -14.45 11.60
N ASP A 19 -10.23 -13.45 12.47
CA ASP A 19 -11.50 -12.96 13.01
C ASP A 19 -11.78 -11.51 12.60
N ILE A 20 -13.08 -11.18 12.49
CA ILE A 20 -13.53 -9.89 11.96
C ILE A 20 -13.18 -8.71 12.85
N LEU A 21 -13.12 -8.89 14.18
CA LEU A 21 -12.86 -7.78 15.11
C LEU A 21 -11.40 -7.38 15.07
N SER A 22 -10.50 -8.36 15.13
CA SER A 22 -9.05 -8.13 14.96
C SER A 22 -8.74 -7.60 13.57
N ALA A 23 -9.35 -8.14 12.51
CA ALA A 23 -9.17 -7.63 11.15
C ALA A 23 -9.57 -6.16 11.03
N ARG A 24 -10.70 -5.76 11.63
CA ARG A 24 -11.14 -4.36 11.66
C ARG A 24 -10.18 -3.47 12.44
N LEU A 25 -9.72 -3.91 13.60
CA LEU A 25 -8.77 -3.14 14.40
C LEU A 25 -7.47 -2.92 13.62
N ARG A 26 -6.90 -3.98 13.06
CA ARG A 26 -5.69 -3.93 12.22
C ARG A 26 -5.89 -3.03 11.01
N ALA A 27 -7.03 -3.13 10.33
CA ALA A 27 -7.37 -2.24 9.21
C ALA A 27 -7.43 -0.77 9.62
N LYS A 28 -7.93 -0.44 10.82
CA LYS A 28 -7.95 0.93 11.34
C LYS A 28 -6.55 1.43 11.69
N TYR A 29 -5.75 0.60 12.36
CA TYR A 29 -4.37 0.92 12.71
C TYR A 29 -3.50 1.18 11.48
N TRP A 30 -3.51 0.28 10.50
CA TRP A 30 -2.74 0.47 9.28
C TRP A 30 -3.33 1.58 8.41
N GLY A 31 -4.66 1.72 8.38
CA GLY A 31 -5.34 2.81 7.69
C GLY A 31 -4.96 4.20 8.21
N SER A 32 -4.78 4.37 9.53
CA SER A 32 -4.29 5.65 10.07
C SER A 32 -2.86 5.94 9.63
N GLN A 33 -1.98 4.93 9.60
CA GLN A 33 -0.62 5.12 9.11
C GLN A 33 -0.56 5.44 7.62
N VAL A 34 -1.44 4.84 6.80
CA VAL A 34 -1.60 5.24 5.39
C VAL A 34 -1.91 6.72 5.28
N ILE A 35 -2.85 7.24 6.09
CA ILE A 35 -3.19 8.67 6.08
C ILE A 35 -1.98 9.52 6.47
N THR A 36 -1.24 9.12 7.51
CA THR A 36 -0.07 9.85 8.01
C THR A 36 1.07 9.90 6.99
N TYR A 37 1.40 8.79 6.34
CA TYR A 37 2.63 8.64 5.58
C TYR A 37 2.48 8.73 4.05
N ARG A 38 1.27 8.55 3.53
CA ARG A 38 1.00 8.69 2.08
C ARG A 38 1.42 10.04 1.48
N PRO A 39 1.37 11.19 2.18
CA PRO A 39 1.90 12.44 1.65
C PRO A 39 3.37 12.37 1.24
N CYS A 40 4.21 11.65 1.99
CA CYS A 40 5.64 11.48 1.67
C CYS A 40 5.84 10.64 0.41
N ILE A 41 5.06 9.57 0.24
CA ILE A 41 5.04 8.78 -1.01
C ILE A 41 4.69 9.70 -2.19
N LYS A 42 3.61 10.49 -2.04
CA LYS A 42 3.16 11.41 -3.09
C LYS A 42 4.24 12.43 -3.44
N GLN A 43 4.91 13.01 -2.45
CA GLN A 43 5.97 13.99 -2.67
C GLN A 43 7.11 13.42 -3.53
N ILE A 44 7.53 12.19 -3.24
CA ILE A 44 8.58 11.49 -4.00
C ILE A 44 8.11 11.20 -5.43
N LEU A 45 6.90 10.64 -5.60
CA LEU A 45 6.32 10.34 -6.91
C LEU A 45 6.18 11.61 -7.79
N ASP A 46 5.66 12.69 -7.22
CA ASP A 46 5.45 13.96 -7.92
C ASP A 46 6.78 14.58 -8.36
N LEU A 47 7.79 14.59 -7.47
CA LEU A 47 9.10 15.13 -7.79
C LEU A 47 9.80 14.27 -8.84
N SER A 48 9.83 12.94 -8.66
CA SER A 48 10.38 11.99 -9.64
C SER A 48 9.76 12.17 -11.02
N TYR A 49 8.42 12.25 -11.10
CA TYR A 49 7.73 12.49 -12.36
C TYR A 49 8.11 13.83 -12.98
N ARG A 50 8.11 14.90 -12.18
CA ARG A 50 8.42 16.26 -12.66
C ARG A 50 9.85 16.39 -13.17
N LEU A 51 10.83 15.85 -12.46
CA LEU A 51 12.24 15.90 -12.87
C LEU A 51 12.45 15.14 -14.19
N ARG A 52 11.92 13.93 -14.29
CA ARG A 52 12.03 13.10 -15.50
C ARG A 52 11.29 13.72 -16.68
N SER A 53 10.05 14.17 -16.47
CA SER A 53 9.23 14.81 -17.52
C SER A 53 9.84 16.11 -18.04
N LYS A 54 10.38 16.96 -17.15
CA LYS A 54 11.05 18.21 -17.53
C LYS A 54 12.35 17.96 -18.31
N ALA A 55 13.13 16.97 -17.91
CA ALA A 55 14.38 16.64 -18.58
C ALA A 55 14.15 16.03 -19.97
N ASN A 56 13.37 14.94 -20.03
CA ASN A 56 12.96 14.30 -21.28
C ASN A 56 11.82 13.29 -20.99
N PRO A 57 10.65 13.40 -21.64
CA PRO A 57 9.54 12.47 -21.45
C PRO A 57 9.88 10.99 -21.65
N SER A 58 10.90 10.64 -22.45
CA SER A 58 11.32 9.24 -22.61
C SER A 58 11.88 8.63 -21.31
N LEU A 59 12.31 9.45 -20.36
CA LEU A 59 12.81 9.03 -19.04
C LEU A 59 11.71 8.56 -18.08
N LEU A 60 10.43 8.70 -18.44
CA LEU A 60 9.32 8.24 -17.59
C LEU A 60 9.27 6.71 -17.43
N HIS A 61 9.86 5.97 -18.38
CA HIS A 61 9.81 4.50 -18.43
C HIS A 61 11.18 3.83 -18.30
N VAL A 62 12.24 4.59 -18.05
CA VAL A 62 13.59 4.02 -17.91
C VAL A 62 13.81 3.47 -16.49
N PRO A 63 14.59 2.39 -16.34
CA PRO A 63 14.95 1.87 -15.03
C PRO A 63 15.87 2.83 -14.28
N TYR A 64 15.99 2.65 -12.96
CA TYR A 64 16.84 3.49 -12.11
C TYR A 64 18.30 3.58 -12.61
N SER A 65 18.86 2.47 -13.11
CA SER A 65 20.25 2.36 -13.60
C SER A 65 20.56 3.31 -14.77
N ASP A 66 19.55 3.66 -15.54
CA ASP A 66 19.68 4.41 -16.80
C ASP A 66 19.28 5.88 -16.63
N LEU A 67 18.86 6.28 -15.41
CA LEU A 67 18.54 7.67 -15.12
C LEU A 67 19.81 8.53 -15.08
N PRO A 68 19.78 9.74 -15.67
CA PRO A 68 20.85 10.73 -15.48
C PRO A 68 21.15 10.97 -14.00
N GLN A 69 22.43 11.14 -13.65
CA GLN A 69 22.88 11.29 -12.27
C GLN A 69 22.27 12.55 -11.63
N GLU A 70 22.09 13.62 -12.40
CA GLU A 70 21.54 14.89 -11.97
C GLU A 70 20.12 14.73 -11.42
N ILE A 71 19.30 13.88 -12.07
CA ILE A 71 17.93 13.59 -11.61
C ILE A 71 17.96 12.82 -10.29
N ARG A 72 18.90 11.89 -10.14
CA ARG A 72 19.04 11.11 -8.90
C ARG A 72 19.43 12.03 -7.75
N ASP A 73 20.44 12.86 -7.97
CA ASP A 73 20.96 13.79 -6.98
C ASP A 73 19.89 14.81 -6.57
N GLU A 74 19.17 15.39 -7.53
CA GLU A 74 18.10 16.37 -7.25
C GLU A 74 16.94 15.76 -6.47
N LEU A 75 16.59 14.49 -6.70
CA LEU A 75 15.58 13.80 -5.90
C LEU A 75 16.06 13.51 -4.47
N HIS A 76 17.34 13.14 -4.31
CA HIS A 76 17.95 12.86 -3.01
C HIS A 76 18.17 14.10 -2.13
N VAL A 77 17.90 15.31 -2.64
CA VAL A 77 17.78 16.54 -1.83
C VAL A 77 16.60 16.46 -0.85
N LEU A 78 15.59 15.62 -1.12
CA LEU A 78 14.49 15.40 -0.18
C LEU A 78 15.02 14.93 1.19
N PRO A 79 14.46 15.42 2.31
CA PRO A 79 14.89 15.00 3.65
C PRO A 79 14.81 13.49 3.84
N GLN A 80 15.77 12.90 4.56
CA GLN A 80 15.78 11.47 4.87
C GLN A 80 14.47 11.01 5.53
N GLU A 81 13.88 11.85 6.39
CA GLU A 81 12.59 11.57 7.04
C GLU A 81 11.45 11.34 6.02
N THR A 82 11.47 12.03 4.88
CA THR A 82 10.49 11.80 3.80
C THR A 82 10.62 10.40 3.23
N TRP A 83 11.84 9.90 3.04
CA TRP A 83 12.11 8.54 2.57
C TRP A 83 11.69 7.49 3.60
N ASP A 84 12.06 7.68 4.86
CA ASP A 84 11.71 6.77 5.96
C ASP A 84 10.19 6.68 6.12
N HIS A 85 9.50 7.82 6.05
CA HIS A 85 8.04 7.87 6.08
C HIS A 85 7.41 7.26 4.84
N ALA A 86 7.95 7.46 3.64
CA ALA A 86 7.44 6.80 2.44
C ALA A 86 7.56 5.28 2.56
N GLN A 87 8.65 4.74 3.10
CA GLN A 87 8.81 3.31 3.34
C GLN A 87 7.79 2.78 4.35
N LYS A 88 7.57 3.49 5.49
CA LYS A 88 6.49 3.16 6.44
C LYS A 88 5.12 3.22 5.77
N GLY A 89 4.90 4.19 4.88
CA GLY A 89 3.67 4.32 4.11
C GLY A 89 3.44 3.13 3.16
N ILE A 90 4.47 2.68 2.45
CA ILE A 90 4.40 1.51 1.56
C ILE A 90 4.06 0.25 2.37
N ARG A 91 4.74 0.02 3.50
CA ARG A 91 4.39 -1.07 4.43
C ARG A 91 2.93 -0.96 4.87
N SER A 92 2.51 0.22 5.31
CA SER A 92 1.14 0.47 5.78
C SER A 92 0.09 0.21 4.70
N LEU A 93 0.38 0.55 3.43
CA LEU A 93 -0.50 0.26 2.29
C LEU A 93 -0.66 -1.25 2.08
N ILE A 94 0.44 -2.02 2.14
CA ILE A 94 0.40 -3.48 2.03
C ILE A 94 -0.43 -4.06 3.18
N GLU A 95 -0.12 -3.69 4.42
CA GLU A 95 -0.76 -4.22 5.62
C GLU A 95 -2.25 -3.86 5.71
N SER A 96 -2.60 -2.61 5.39
CA SER A 96 -3.98 -2.16 5.29
C SER A 96 -4.75 -2.92 4.20
N THR A 97 -4.07 -3.28 3.10
CA THR A 97 -4.68 -4.05 2.01
C THR A 97 -4.95 -5.50 2.41
N GLN A 98 -4.02 -6.14 3.15
CA GLN A 98 -4.19 -7.54 3.52
C GLN A 98 -4.98 -7.78 4.81
N ALA A 99 -5.39 -6.72 5.53
CA ALA A 99 -6.03 -6.83 6.84
C ALA A 99 -7.27 -7.75 6.88
N PHE A 100 -7.99 -7.91 5.75
CA PHE A 100 -9.17 -8.76 5.65
C PHE A 100 -8.93 -10.10 4.94
N HIS A 101 -7.71 -10.37 4.46
CA HIS A 101 -7.42 -11.57 3.66
C HIS A 101 -7.45 -12.88 4.48
N GLY A 102 -7.45 -12.81 5.82
CA GLY A 102 -7.49 -13.96 6.72
C GLY A 102 -8.90 -14.49 7.06
N LEU A 103 -9.98 -13.82 6.64
CA LEU A 103 -11.35 -14.10 7.11
C LEU A 103 -12.03 -15.34 6.50
N GLY A 104 -11.30 -16.19 5.78
CA GLY A 104 -11.84 -17.37 5.10
C GLY A 104 -12.79 -17.01 3.95
N ASP A 105 -13.69 -17.94 3.58
CA ASP A 105 -14.51 -17.83 2.37
C ASP A 105 -15.93 -17.29 2.58
N LYS A 106 -16.33 -17.12 3.83
CA LYS A 106 -17.64 -16.54 4.15
C LYS A 106 -17.66 -15.04 3.80
N ARG A 107 -18.83 -14.56 3.39
CA ARG A 107 -19.04 -13.12 3.18
C ARG A 107 -18.80 -12.37 4.51
N PRO A 108 -17.81 -11.47 4.57
CA PRO A 108 -17.52 -10.76 5.81
C PRO A 108 -18.60 -9.72 6.09
N ILE A 109 -18.99 -9.60 7.36
CA ILE A 109 -19.91 -8.55 7.81
C ILE A 109 -19.08 -7.28 7.97
N ILE A 110 -19.28 -6.31 7.09
CA ILE A 110 -18.63 -5.00 7.13
C ILE A 110 -19.69 -3.89 7.11
N THR A 111 -19.36 -2.75 7.73
CA THR A 111 -20.31 -1.65 7.92
C THR A 111 -20.59 -0.85 6.65
N ASN A 112 -19.61 -0.75 5.74
CA ASN A 112 -19.75 -0.06 4.47
C ASN A 112 -18.94 -0.78 3.38
N VAL A 113 -19.62 -1.56 2.54
CA VAL A 113 -19.00 -2.36 1.46
C VAL A 113 -18.23 -1.48 0.48
N PHE A 114 -18.82 -0.38 0.02
CA PHE A 114 -18.19 0.52 -0.93
C PHE A 114 -17.00 1.24 -0.31
N GLY A 115 -17.12 1.72 0.92
CA GLY A 115 -16.03 2.37 1.64
C GLY A 115 -14.83 1.45 1.85
N THR A 116 -15.08 0.19 2.23
CA THR A 116 -14.03 -0.82 2.33
C THR A 116 -13.42 -1.12 0.98
N ALA A 117 -14.22 -1.41 -0.05
CA ALA A 117 -13.70 -1.70 -1.39
C ALA A 117 -12.86 -0.55 -1.96
N HIS A 118 -13.32 0.69 -1.79
CA HIS A 118 -12.62 1.89 -2.24
C HIS A 118 -11.27 2.05 -1.54
N ALA A 119 -11.19 1.87 -0.22
CA ALA A 119 -9.94 1.96 0.52
C ALA A 119 -8.94 0.88 0.07
N GLN A 120 -9.40 -0.37 -0.08
CA GLN A 120 -8.59 -1.50 -0.50
C GLN A 120 -8.03 -1.32 -1.92
N TRP A 121 -8.90 -0.93 -2.87
CA TRP A 121 -8.49 -0.67 -4.24
C TRP A 121 -7.59 0.57 -4.36
N GLY A 122 -7.91 1.63 -3.62
CA GLY A 122 -7.11 2.85 -3.59
C GLY A 122 -5.68 2.59 -3.13
N ASN A 123 -5.48 1.71 -2.15
CA ASN A 123 -4.14 1.30 -1.72
C ASN A 123 -3.36 0.60 -2.84
N LEU A 124 -4.00 -0.33 -3.56
CA LEU A 124 -3.39 -1.04 -4.69
C LEU A 124 -2.93 -0.11 -5.82
N VAL A 125 -3.71 0.94 -6.11
CA VAL A 125 -3.34 1.95 -7.12
C VAL A 125 -2.07 2.70 -6.71
N VAL A 126 -1.94 3.06 -5.43
CA VAL A 126 -0.73 3.72 -4.93
C VAL A 126 0.47 2.77 -4.97
N LEU A 127 0.29 1.52 -4.56
CA LEU A 127 1.35 0.50 -4.64
C LEU A 127 1.80 0.28 -6.09
N ALA A 128 0.88 0.27 -7.06
CA ALA A 128 1.24 0.20 -8.47
C ALA A 128 2.04 1.42 -8.93
N ALA A 129 1.67 2.64 -8.51
CA ALA A 129 2.43 3.85 -8.82
C ALA A 129 3.85 3.77 -8.25
N CYS A 130 4.01 3.34 -7.00
CA CYS A 130 5.31 3.11 -6.39
C CYS A 130 6.13 2.03 -7.12
N TYR A 131 5.49 0.96 -7.60
CA TYR A 131 6.16 -0.12 -8.33
C TYR A 131 6.68 0.32 -9.71
N CYS A 132 5.95 1.25 -10.35
CA CYS A 132 6.32 1.85 -11.63
C CYS A 132 7.37 2.96 -11.48
N ASP A 133 7.53 3.54 -10.29
CA ASP A 133 8.53 4.58 -10.05
C ASP A 133 9.91 3.97 -9.75
N PRO A 134 10.98 4.38 -10.45
CA PRO A 134 12.30 3.76 -10.31
C PRO A 134 12.92 3.92 -8.91
N PHE A 135 12.52 4.92 -8.13
CA PHE A 135 13.08 5.16 -6.80
C PHE A 135 12.35 4.36 -5.71
N LEU A 136 11.03 4.21 -5.85
CA LEU A 136 10.21 3.48 -4.88
C LEU A 136 10.04 1.98 -5.18
N ARG A 137 10.31 1.57 -6.42
CA ARG A 137 10.17 0.17 -6.87
C ARG A 137 10.89 -0.84 -5.97
N GLN A 138 12.06 -0.50 -5.47
CA GLN A 138 12.88 -1.38 -4.61
C GLN A 138 12.18 -1.78 -3.30
N HIS A 139 11.18 -1.03 -2.86
CA HIS A 139 10.40 -1.32 -1.65
C HIS A 139 9.18 -2.19 -1.93
N ILE A 140 8.99 -2.65 -3.18
CA ILE A 140 7.81 -3.42 -3.59
C ILE A 140 8.23 -4.71 -4.29
N ASP A 141 7.96 -5.81 -3.60
CA ASP A 141 8.09 -7.15 -4.17
C ASP A 141 6.98 -7.42 -5.19
N ALA A 142 7.36 -7.77 -6.43
CA ALA A 142 6.41 -7.97 -7.52
C ALA A 142 5.46 -9.16 -7.30
N PRO A 143 5.94 -10.34 -6.86
CA PRO A 143 5.07 -11.43 -6.41
C PRO A 143 4.07 -11.01 -5.35
N LYS A 144 4.51 -10.27 -4.32
CA LYS A 144 3.63 -9.75 -3.26
C LYS A 144 2.57 -8.81 -3.81
N LEU A 145 2.93 -7.86 -4.67
CA LEU A 145 1.96 -6.93 -5.27
C LEU A 145 0.89 -7.70 -6.06
N ARG A 146 1.30 -8.69 -6.86
CA ARG A 146 0.38 -9.55 -7.61
C ARG A 146 -0.54 -10.37 -6.68
N ASP A 147 -0.01 -10.93 -5.59
CA ASP A 147 -0.82 -11.65 -4.59
C ASP A 147 -1.87 -10.72 -3.94
N LEU A 148 -1.49 -9.47 -3.63
CA LEU A 148 -2.42 -8.48 -3.09
C LEU A 148 -3.57 -8.21 -4.08
N TYR A 149 -3.27 -7.98 -5.36
CA TYR A 149 -4.31 -7.82 -6.40
C TYR A 149 -5.25 -9.03 -6.47
N HIS A 150 -4.71 -10.25 -6.55
CA HIS A 150 -5.53 -11.46 -6.63
C HIS A 150 -6.43 -11.63 -5.40
N LYS A 151 -5.88 -11.46 -4.19
CA LYS A 151 -6.65 -11.62 -2.95
C LYS A 151 -7.69 -10.53 -2.76
N THR A 152 -7.39 -9.28 -3.13
CA THR A 152 -8.37 -8.18 -3.06
C THR A 152 -9.51 -8.37 -4.05
N ILE A 153 -9.24 -8.83 -5.27
CA ILE A 153 -10.30 -9.17 -6.25
C ILE A 153 -11.17 -10.32 -5.72
N GLY A 154 -10.55 -11.37 -5.17
CA GLY A 154 -11.27 -12.48 -4.53
C GLY A 154 -12.13 -12.01 -3.35
N PHE A 155 -11.60 -11.12 -2.52
CA PHE A 155 -12.34 -10.48 -1.42
C PHE A 155 -13.55 -9.69 -1.93
N PHE A 156 -13.44 -8.93 -3.02
CA PHE A 156 -14.59 -8.23 -3.61
C PHE A 156 -15.66 -9.20 -4.14
N GLY A 157 -15.24 -10.34 -4.70
CA GLY A 157 -16.16 -11.42 -5.06
C GLY A 157 -17.00 -11.90 -3.87
N LYS A 158 -16.37 -12.08 -2.70
CA LYS A 158 -17.04 -12.45 -1.44
C LYS A 158 -18.03 -11.38 -0.98
N LEU A 159 -17.69 -10.09 -1.13
CA LEU A 159 -18.57 -8.97 -0.74
C LEU A 159 -19.84 -8.89 -1.58
N ARG A 160 -19.77 -9.25 -2.87
CA ARG A 160 -20.91 -9.26 -3.81
C ARG A 160 -21.97 -10.30 -3.44
N GLY A 161 -21.62 -11.32 -2.65
CA GLY A 161 -22.56 -12.38 -2.26
C GLY A 161 -22.86 -13.40 -3.37
N THR A 162 -22.18 -13.32 -4.52
CA THR A 162 -22.20 -14.40 -5.49
C THR A 162 -21.25 -15.49 -5.02
N LEU A 163 -21.82 -16.57 -4.48
CA LEU A 163 -21.23 -17.89 -4.67
C LEU A 163 -21.01 -18.02 -6.18
N VAL A 164 -19.77 -18.24 -6.61
CA VAL A 164 -19.54 -18.70 -7.99
C VAL A 164 -20.29 -20.03 -8.10
N PRO A 165 -21.10 -20.24 -9.16
CA PRO A 165 -21.77 -21.52 -9.38
C PRO A 165 -20.78 -22.67 -9.48
#